data_AF-A0A1W9ZBA5-F1
#
_entry.id   AF-A0A1W9ZBA5-F1
#
_cell.length_a   1.000
_cell.length_b   1.000
_cell.length_c   1.000
_cell.angle_alpha   90.00
_cell.angle_beta   90.00
_cell.angle_gamma   90.00
#
_symmetry.space_group_name_H-M   'P 1'
#
loop_
_entity.id
_entity.type
_entity.pdbx_description
1 polymer ?
#
loop_
_entity_poly.entity_id
_entity_poly.type
_entity_poly.pdbx_seq_one_letter_code
_entity_poly.pdbx_strand_id
1 'polypeptide(L)'
;MRLFSVAVIVTAAAILGSSATAVAAPKDYCADLKGISNGRTCEIQLSDPGYSVDISMPLDYPDQKPVAEFISQTRDAFVNQAKSGAPHDKPYELRIKPTEYNSAIPPRGTQTVVFTVYQDAGSPQTTYKAFNWDQTYRKEILYTAKADDKQNTPLWRVDDPLQTVAPIVQAELQKQQAPPPAGAPTPSPQPGQPVTTTPPAASPIAQAALYNPANYQNFAVVNDGVIFFFDQGTLLPGAAQVLVPRSAIDPMLA
;
A
#
# COMPACT_ATOMS: atom_id res chain seq x y z
N MET A 1 -70.12 -48.49 34.68
CA MET A 1 -70.05 -47.95 33.31
C MET A 1 -70.35 -46.47 33.35
N ARG A 2 -69.41 -45.64 32.87
CA ARG A 2 -69.57 -44.33 32.22
C ARG A 2 -68.34 -43.48 32.52
N LEU A 3 -67.52 -43.35 31.48
CA LEU A 3 -66.38 -42.47 31.34
C LEU A 3 -66.87 -41.02 31.33
N PHE A 4 -66.18 -40.11 32.02
CA PHE A 4 -66.21 -38.69 31.69
C PHE A 4 -64.80 -38.09 31.84
N SER A 5 -64.40 -37.42 30.77
CA SER A 5 -63.06 -36.99 30.41
C SER A 5 -62.54 -35.83 31.26
N VAL A 6 -61.26 -35.88 31.63
CA VAL A 6 -60.54 -34.77 32.27
C VAL A 6 -59.98 -33.86 31.17
N ALA A 7 -60.42 -32.61 31.14
CA ALA A 7 -59.79 -31.55 30.35
C ALA A 7 -58.72 -30.87 31.20
N VAL A 8 -57.45 -31.03 30.83
CA VAL A 8 -56.31 -30.30 31.42
C VAL A 8 -56.07 -29.05 30.57
N ILE A 9 -56.30 -27.88 31.16
CA ILE A 9 -55.94 -26.59 30.56
C ILE A 9 -54.46 -26.36 30.88
N VAL A 10 -53.60 -26.40 29.85
CA VAL A 10 -52.19 -26.00 29.94
C VAL A 10 -52.07 -24.56 29.48
N THR A 11 -51.78 -23.65 30.41
CA THR A 11 -51.50 -22.24 30.13
C THR A 11 -50.07 -22.13 29.60
N ALA A 12 -49.90 -21.96 28.29
CA ALA A 12 -48.59 -21.66 27.69
C ALA A 12 -48.30 -20.16 27.80
N ALA A 13 -47.35 -19.78 28.67
CA ALA A 13 -46.81 -18.43 28.71
C ALA A 13 -45.86 -18.23 27.51
N ALA A 14 -46.27 -17.41 26.54
CA ALA A 14 -45.42 -16.99 25.44
C ALA A 14 -44.38 -15.97 25.96
N ILE A 15 -43.14 -16.42 26.17
CA ILE A 15 -42.01 -15.51 26.39
C ILE A 15 -41.61 -14.97 25.02
N LEU A 16 -42.00 -13.73 24.75
CA LEU A 16 -41.48 -12.93 23.63
C LEU A 16 -40.01 -12.60 23.91
N GLY A 17 -39.10 -13.48 23.51
CA GLY A 17 -37.67 -13.21 23.49
C GLY A 17 -37.33 -12.34 22.29
N SER A 18 -37.11 -11.03 22.52
CA SER A 18 -36.51 -10.15 21.53
C SER A 18 -35.11 -10.66 21.19
N SER A 19 -34.93 -11.25 20.01
CA SER A 19 -33.61 -11.52 19.44
C SER A 19 -32.97 -10.20 19.03
N ALA A 20 -32.42 -9.47 20.02
CA ALA A 20 -31.43 -8.45 19.75
C ALA A 20 -30.21 -9.20 19.19
N THR A 21 -30.06 -9.18 17.87
CA THR A 21 -28.79 -9.54 17.25
C THR A 21 -27.75 -8.59 17.80
N ALA A 22 -26.86 -9.08 18.66
CA ALA A 22 -25.71 -8.34 19.10
C ALA A 22 -24.87 -8.01 17.85
N VAL A 23 -25.02 -6.80 17.33
CA VAL A 23 -24.10 -6.28 16.32
C VAL A 23 -22.78 -6.10 17.05
N ALA A 24 -21.78 -6.91 16.69
CA ALA A 24 -20.43 -6.72 17.19
C ALA A 24 -20.03 -5.25 16.92
N ALA A 25 -19.52 -4.56 17.93
CA ALA A 25 -18.97 -3.23 17.75
C ALA A 25 -17.94 -3.25 16.62
N PRO A 26 -17.86 -2.20 15.77
CA PRO A 26 -16.83 -2.11 14.74
C PRO A 26 -15.46 -2.39 15.36
N LYS A 27 -14.67 -3.28 14.72
CA LYS A 27 -13.34 -3.63 15.22
C LYS A 27 -12.45 -2.39 15.19
N ASP A 28 -11.89 -2.04 16.35
CA ASP A 28 -10.96 -0.93 16.48
C ASP A 28 -9.53 -1.41 16.19
N TYR A 29 -9.17 -1.43 14.91
CA TYR A 29 -7.83 -1.81 14.47
C TYR A 29 -6.74 -0.88 15.01
N CYS A 30 -7.05 0.39 15.29
CA CYS A 30 -6.07 1.32 15.83
C CYS A 30 -5.69 0.93 17.26
N ALA A 31 -6.69 0.65 18.10
CA ALA A 31 -6.48 0.17 19.46
C ALA A 31 -5.74 -1.18 19.48
N ASP A 32 -6.08 -2.10 18.58
CA ASP A 32 -5.37 -3.39 18.45
C ASP A 32 -3.89 -3.22 18.08
N LEU A 33 -3.58 -2.20 17.26
CA LEU A 33 -2.21 -1.82 16.91
C LEU A 33 -1.50 -1.01 18.00
N LYS A 34 -2.16 -0.76 19.14
CA LYS A 34 -1.68 0.12 20.23
C LYS A 34 -1.38 1.53 19.76
N GLY A 35 -2.10 1.98 18.73
CA GLY A 35 -1.99 3.34 18.20
C GLY A 35 -2.89 4.32 18.94
N ILE A 36 -2.67 5.59 18.68
CA ILE A 36 -3.46 6.71 19.16
C ILE A 36 -4.16 7.33 17.96
N SER A 37 -5.49 7.39 17.99
CA SER A 37 -6.28 8.02 16.95
C SER A 37 -6.37 9.53 17.16
N ASN A 38 -6.14 10.29 16.09
CA ASN A 38 -6.44 11.73 16.03
C ASN A 38 -7.77 12.04 15.31
N GLY A 39 -8.59 11.02 15.06
CA GLY A 39 -9.86 11.11 14.34
C GLY A 39 -9.78 10.92 12.83
N ARG A 40 -8.58 10.99 12.23
CA ARG A 40 -8.36 10.71 10.80
C ARG A 40 -7.28 9.65 10.56
N THR A 41 -6.19 9.74 11.33
CA THR A 41 -5.11 8.76 11.30
C THR A 41 -4.94 8.12 12.66
N CYS A 42 -4.53 6.85 12.62
CA CYS A 42 -3.99 6.13 13.75
C CYS A 42 -2.47 6.29 13.74
N GLU A 43 -1.91 6.90 14.78
CA GLU A 43 -0.47 7.04 14.96
C GLU A 43 0.04 5.97 15.92
N ILE A 44 1.02 5.18 15.47
CA ILE A 44 1.65 4.13 16.27
C ILE A 44 3.11 4.53 16.43
N GLN A 45 3.47 4.89 17.66
CA GLN A 45 4.81 5.32 18.03
C GLN A 45 5.39 4.36 19.07
N LEU A 46 6.60 3.88 18.83
CA LEU A 46 7.38 3.12 19.81
C LEU A 46 8.79 3.66 19.84
N SER A 47 9.30 3.93 21.03
CA SER A 47 10.64 4.50 21.22
C SER A 47 11.35 3.74 22.32
N ASP A 48 12.47 3.12 21.96
CA ASP A 48 13.39 2.39 22.82
C ASP A 48 14.83 2.84 22.50
N PRO A 49 15.80 2.68 23.41
CA PRO A 49 17.18 3.12 23.15
C PRO A 49 17.85 2.50 21.91
N GLY A 50 17.38 1.32 21.48
CA GLY A 50 17.90 0.60 20.31
C GLY A 50 17.07 0.77 19.03
N TYR A 51 15.86 1.33 19.09
CA TYR A 51 15.06 1.55 17.89
C TYR A 51 13.93 2.57 18.06
N SER A 52 13.50 3.16 16.94
CA SER A 52 12.30 3.96 16.82
C SER A 52 11.34 3.38 15.78
N VAL A 53 10.05 3.45 16.08
CA VAL A 53 8.97 3.08 15.15
C VAL A 53 8.00 4.25 15.07
N ASP A 54 7.76 4.74 13.85
CA ASP A 54 6.82 5.82 13.53
C ASP A 54 5.91 5.39 12.37
N ILE A 55 4.68 5.00 12.69
CA ILE A 55 3.73 4.47 11.71
C ILE A 55 2.44 5.27 11.76
N SER A 56 1.93 5.64 10.60
CA SER A 56 0.62 6.30 10.46
C SER A 56 -0.28 5.43 9.58
N MET A 57 -1.55 5.24 9.98
CA MET A 57 -2.55 4.47 9.24
C MET A 57 -3.82 5.31 9.06
N PRO A 58 -4.34 5.48 7.83
CA PRO A 58 -5.59 6.20 7.60
C PRO A 58 -6.78 5.37 8.09
N LEU A 59 -7.71 6.00 8.82
CA LEU A 59 -8.88 5.33 9.42
C LEU A 59 -10.10 5.26 8.49
N ASP A 60 -10.06 5.96 7.37
CA ASP A 60 -11.13 6.07 6.38
C ASP A 60 -10.94 5.13 5.17
N TYR A 61 -9.86 4.36 5.14
CA TYR A 61 -9.72 3.28 4.15
C TYR A 61 -10.79 2.20 4.38
N PRO A 62 -11.55 1.78 3.34
CA PRO A 62 -12.71 0.89 3.52
C PRO A 62 -12.40 -0.50 4.08
N ASP A 63 -11.27 -1.09 3.65
CA ASP A 63 -10.86 -2.41 4.10
C ASP A 63 -9.66 -2.32 5.06
N GLN A 64 -9.96 -1.98 6.31
CA GLN A 64 -8.94 -1.76 7.35
C GLN A 64 -8.19 -3.03 7.76
N LYS A 65 -8.78 -4.21 7.56
CA LYS A 65 -8.22 -5.48 8.03
C LYS A 65 -6.84 -5.79 7.42
N PRO A 66 -6.69 -5.88 6.09
CA PRO A 66 -5.39 -6.19 5.47
C PRO A 66 -4.34 -5.11 5.75
N VAL A 67 -4.75 -3.85 5.87
CA VAL A 67 -3.87 -2.73 6.24
C VAL A 67 -3.32 -2.91 7.66
N ALA A 68 -4.19 -3.19 8.62
CA ALA A 68 -3.80 -3.39 10.01
C ALA A 68 -2.92 -4.65 10.19
N GLU A 69 -3.24 -5.74 9.48
CA GLU A 69 -2.44 -6.97 9.48
C GLU A 69 -1.03 -6.71 8.93
N PHE A 70 -0.92 -5.99 7.80
CA PHE A 70 0.37 -5.59 7.24
C PHE A 70 1.20 -4.74 8.21
N ILE A 71 0.59 -3.73 8.83
CA ILE A 71 1.27 -2.85 9.78
C ILE A 71 1.76 -3.65 11.00
N SER A 72 0.91 -4.50 11.59
CA SER A 72 1.31 -5.33 12.72
C SER A 72 2.46 -6.26 12.35
N GLN A 73 2.34 -7.00 11.24
CA GLN A 73 3.37 -7.92 10.78
C GLN A 73 4.71 -7.22 10.54
N THR A 74 4.69 -6.07 9.86
CA THR A 74 5.90 -5.29 9.55
C THR A 74 6.56 -4.74 10.81
N ARG A 75 5.77 -4.13 11.71
CA ARG A 75 6.25 -3.64 13.01
C ARG A 75 6.87 -4.77 13.83
N ASP A 76 6.17 -5.88 13.96
CA ASP A 76 6.58 -6.97 14.84
C ASP A 76 7.84 -7.66 14.30
N ALA A 77 7.94 -7.84 12.98
CA ALA A 77 9.16 -8.33 12.33
C ALA A 77 10.35 -7.40 12.59
N PHE A 78 10.17 -6.08 12.41
CA PHE A 78 11.22 -5.09 12.67
C PHE A 78 11.65 -5.08 14.14
N VAL A 79 10.71 -5.03 15.07
CA VAL A 79 11.01 -4.99 16.52
C VAL A 79 11.74 -6.26 16.96
N ASN A 80 11.33 -7.42 16.45
CA ASN A 80 12.02 -8.69 16.74
C ASN A 80 13.45 -8.67 16.21
N GLN A 81 13.65 -8.20 14.97
CA GLN A 81 14.98 -8.06 14.39
C GLN A 81 15.85 -7.09 15.19
N ALA A 82 15.30 -5.91 15.54
CA ALA A 82 15.99 -4.88 16.30
C ALA A 82 16.44 -5.38 17.68
N LYS A 83 15.60 -6.16 18.38
CA LYS A 83 15.93 -6.77 19.68
C LYS A 83 17.00 -7.85 19.60
N SER A 84 17.09 -8.55 18.47
CA SER A 84 18.08 -9.61 18.22
C SER A 84 19.38 -9.10 17.57
N GLY A 85 19.41 -7.84 17.15
CA GLY A 85 20.50 -7.26 16.37
C GLY A 85 21.80 -7.09 17.15
N ALA A 86 22.89 -6.96 16.40
CA ALA A 86 24.18 -6.61 16.97
C ALA A 86 24.18 -5.16 17.49
N PRO A 87 25.08 -4.80 18.43
CA PRO A 87 25.26 -3.41 18.84
C PRO A 87 25.51 -2.51 17.63
N HIS A 88 24.81 -1.39 17.57
CA HIS A 88 24.92 -0.40 16.49
C HIS A 88 25.28 0.98 17.05
N ASP A 89 25.81 1.85 16.20
CA ASP A 89 26.08 3.25 16.57
C ASP A 89 24.84 4.15 16.54
N LYS A 90 23.78 3.75 15.79
CA LYS A 90 22.55 4.53 15.62
C LYS A 90 21.31 3.65 15.78
N PRO A 91 20.27 4.11 16.51
CA PRO A 91 19.04 3.35 16.71
C PRO A 91 18.45 2.93 15.37
N TYR A 92 18.02 1.68 15.29
CA TYR A 92 17.29 1.22 14.11
C TYR A 92 15.99 2.01 13.96
N GLU A 93 15.56 2.25 12.74
CA GLU A 93 14.37 3.05 12.48
C GLU A 93 13.40 2.30 11.57
N LEU A 94 12.12 2.29 11.92
CA LEU A 94 11.03 1.92 11.04
C LEU A 94 10.07 3.11 10.92
N ARG A 95 9.82 3.53 9.68
CA ARG A 95 8.84 4.57 9.37
C ARG A 95 7.89 4.08 8.29
N ILE A 96 6.60 4.11 8.56
CA ILE A 96 5.55 3.70 7.60
C ILE A 96 4.57 4.86 7.44
N LYS A 97 4.57 5.49 6.26
CA LYS A 97 3.70 6.65 5.99
C LYS A 97 2.75 6.39 4.84
N PRO A 98 1.44 6.68 5.00
CA PRO A 98 0.44 6.49 3.97
C PRO A 98 0.44 7.67 3.00
N THR A 99 0.04 7.40 1.76
CA THR A 99 -0.42 8.38 0.79
C THR A 99 -1.69 7.84 0.17
N GLU A 100 -2.75 8.63 0.22
CA GLU A 100 -4.07 8.24 -0.26
C GLU A 100 -4.31 8.75 -1.68
N TYR A 101 -4.90 7.89 -2.50
CA TYR A 101 -5.28 8.19 -3.87
C TYR A 101 -6.74 7.79 -4.09
N ASN A 102 -7.38 8.47 -5.02
CA ASN A 102 -8.71 8.11 -5.47
C ASN A 102 -8.83 8.26 -6.98
N SER A 103 -9.77 7.51 -7.56
CA SER A 103 -10.23 7.74 -8.91
C SER A 103 -11.75 7.66 -8.96
N ALA A 104 -12.36 8.57 -9.71
CA ALA A 104 -13.81 8.59 -9.94
C ALA A 104 -14.18 8.41 -11.42
N ILE A 105 -13.19 8.15 -12.27
CA ILE A 105 -13.42 8.00 -13.71
C ILE A 105 -13.89 6.56 -14.00
N PRO A 106 -15.01 6.38 -14.73
CA PRO A 106 -15.47 5.06 -15.18
C PRO A 106 -14.35 4.21 -15.78
N PRO A 107 -14.39 2.86 -15.63
CA PRO A 107 -15.55 2.06 -15.23
C PRO A 107 -15.81 1.93 -13.73
N ARG A 108 -14.86 2.29 -12.85
CA ARG A 108 -14.97 2.04 -11.40
C ARG A 108 -14.43 3.19 -10.57
N GLY A 109 -15.10 3.48 -9.45
CA GLY A 109 -14.54 4.34 -8.42
C GLY A 109 -13.52 3.55 -7.59
N THR A 110 -12.35 4.13 -7.32
CA THR A 110 -11.30 3.47 -6.54
C THR A 110 -10.83 4.36 -5.39
N GLN A 111 -10.44 3.71 -4.29
CA GLN A 111 -9.71 4.34 -3.18
C GLN A 111 -8.48 3.48 -2.90
N THR A 112 -7.31 4.09 -2.93
CA THR A 112 -6.03 3.41 -2.72
C THR A 112 -5.30 4.06 -1.57
N VAL A 113 -4.67 3.26 -0.73
CA VAL A 113 -3.62 3.73 0.17
C VAL A 113 -2.31 3.07 -0.22
N VAL A 114 -1.26 3.87 -0.35
CA VAL A 114 0.11 3.40 -0.59
C VAL A 114 0.95 3.78 0.62
N PHE A 115 1.56 2.79 1.25
CA PHE A 115 2.50 2.98 2.33
C PHE A 115 3.92 3.04 1.79
N THR A 116 4.63 4.11 2.13
CA THR A 116 6.10 4.16 2.01
C THR A 116 6.67 3.59 3.30
N VAL A 117 7.41 2.48 3.18
CA VAL A 117 8.07 1.80 4.29
C VAL A 117 9.55 2.10 4.21
N TYR A 118 10.02 2.96 5.10
CA TYR A 118 11.45 3.16 5.34
C TYR A 118 11.87 2.31 6.52
N GLN A 119 12.90 1.50 6.33
CA GLN A 119 13.49 0.69 7.39
C GLN A 119 15.01 0.83 7.37
N ASP A 120 15.61 1.17 8.50
CA ASP A 120 17.04 1.15 8.72
C ASP A 120 17.36 0.18 9.86
N ALA A 121 17.76 -1.03 9.50
CA ALA A 121 18.25 -2.06 10.42
C ALA A 121 19.77 -2.28 10.26
N GLY A 122 20.52 -1.21 9.94
CA GLY A 122 21.95 -1.24 9.61
C GLY A 122 22.24 -1.02 8.12
N SER A 123 21.23 -1.07 7.28
CA SER A 123 21.27 -0.59 5.90
C SER A 123 19.88 -0.03 5.56
N PRO A 124 19.78 1.26 5.19
CA PRO A 124 18.50 1.88 4.91
C PRO A 124 17.90 1.32 3.61
N GLN A 125 16.64 0.92 3.68
CA GLN A 125 15.85 0.46 2.56
C GLN A 125 14.49 1.15 2.56
N THR A 126 14.03 1.53 1.37
CA THR A 126 12.68 2.04 1.14
C THR A 126 11.91 1.10 0.23
N THR A 127 10.77 0.61 0.69
CA THR A 127 9.84 -0.21 -0.07
C THR A 127 8.44 0.38 -0.03
N TYR A 128 7.55 -0.12 -0.89
CA TYR A 128 6.16 0.29 -0.96
C TYR A 128 5.22 -0.87 -0.67
N LYS A 129 4.05 -0.53 -0.13
CA LYS A 129 2.91 -1.44 -0.06
C LYS A 129 1.63 -0.71 -0.42
N ALA A 130 0.97 -1.13 -1.49
CA ALA A 130 -0.32 -0.59 -1.89
C ALA A 130 -1.49 -1.50 -1.51
N PHE A 131 -2.63 -0.89 -1.20
CA PHE A 131 -3.93 -1.54 -1.05
C PHE A 131 -4.95 -0.78 -1.88
N ASN A 132 -5.54 -1.45 -2.87
CA ASN A 132 -6.44 -0.84 -3.84
C ASN A 132 -7.85 -1.36 -3.60
N TRP A 133 -8.79 -0.46 -3.32
CA TRP A 133 -10.18 -0.82 -3.07
C TRP A 133 -11.09 -0.35 -4.20
N ASP A 134 -11.91 -1.27 -4.70
CA ASP A 134 -12.96 -1.03 -5.65
C ASP A 134 -14.24 -0.59 -4.92
N GLN A 135 -14.61 0.68 -5.06
CA GLN A 135 -15.80 1.24 -4.41
C GLN A 135 -17.10 0.66 -5.00
N THR A 136 -17.07 0.27 -6.28
CA THR A 136 -18.23 -0.23 -7.00
C THR A 136 -18.54 -1.67 -6.60
N TYR A 137 -17.54 -2.54 -6.57
CA TYR A 137 -17.71 -3.96 -6.27
C TYR A 137 -17.44 -4.32 -4.82
N ARG A 138 -16.87 -3.40 -4.03
CA ARG A 138 -16.45 -3.61 -2.64
C ARG A 138 -15.49 -4.78 -2.51
N LYS A 139 -14.43 -4.75 -3.33
CA LYS A 139 -13.40 -5.79 -3.42
C LYS A 139 -12.02 -5.16 -3.53
N GLU A 140 -11.01 -5.90 -3.10
CA GLU A 140 -9.62 -5.52 -3.36
C GLU A 140 -9.31 -5.67 -4.86
N ILE A 141 -8.58 -4.69 -5.41
CA ILE A 141 -8.05 -4.73 -6.77
C ILE A 141 -6.62 -5.26 -6.69
N LEU A 142 -6.36 -6.38 -7.36
CA LEU A 142 -5.04 -6.99 -7.46
C LEU A 142 -4.46 -6.77 -8.85
N TYR A 143 -3.14 -6.63 -8.96
CA TYR A 143 -2.46 -6.49 -10.26
C TYR A 143 -2.83 -7.67 -11.18
N THR A 144 -2.79 -8.89 -10.65
CA THR A 144 -3.32 -10.08 -11.30
C THR A 144 -4.23 -10.80 -10.32
N ALA A 145 -5.53 -10.84 -10.61
CA ALA A 145 -6.47 -11.74 -9.94
C ALA A 145 -6.70 -12.97 -10.85
N LYS A 146 -6.90 -14.15 -10.25
CA LYS A 146 -7.26 -15.34 -11.05
C LYS A 146 -8.65 -15.13 -11.66
N ALA A 147 -8.87 -15.70 -12.85
CA ALA A 147 -10.16 -15.55 -13.56
C ALA A 147 -11.37 -16.09 -12.76
N ASP A 148 -11.14 -17.04 -11.84
CA ASP A 148 -12.13 -17.62 -10.95
C ASP A 148 -12.19 -16.96 -9.56
N ASP A 149 -11.39 -15.92 -9.32
CA ASP A 149 -11.35 -15.19 -8.05
C ASP A 149 -12.66 -14.39 -7.88
N LYS A 150 -13.49 -14.85 -6.93
CA LYS A 150 -14.74 -14.18 -6.57
C LYS A 150 -14.57 -13.12 -5.50
N GLN A 151 -13.42 -13.04 -4.85
CA GLN A 151 -13.15 -12.15 -3.72
C GLN A 151 -12.46 -10.87 -4.16
N ASN A 152 -11.64 -10.94 -5.19
CA ASN A 152 -10.86 -9.81 -5.70
C ASN A 152 -11.23 -9.44 -7.14
N THR A 153 -10.79 -8.28 -7.57
CA THR A 153 -10.92 -7.82 -8.96
C THR A 153 -9.54 -7.64 -9.57
N PRO A 154 -9.30 -8.04 -10.83
CA PRO A 154 -8.03 -7.76 -11.47
C PRO A 154 -7.93 -6.27 -11.83
N LEU A 155 -6.72 -5.74 -11.93
CA LEU A 155 -6.46 -4.42 -12.52
C LEU A 155 -6.67 -4.47 -14.05
N TRP A 156 -6.28 -5.57 -14.67
CA TRP A 156 -6.22 -5.74 -16.12
C TRP A 156 -7.30 -6.70 -16.62
N ARG A 157 -7.81 -6.45 -17.84
CA ARG A 157 -8.65 -7.39 -18.61
C ARG A 157 -7.85 -8.20 -19.63
N VAL A 158 -6.55 -7.89 -19.77
CA VAL A 158 -5.63 -8.53 -20.71
C VAL A 158 -4.63 -9.39 -19.96
N ASP A 159 -4.15 -10.46 -20.59
CA ASP A 159 -3.22 -11.40 -19.96
C ASP A 159 -1.78 -10.85 -19.86
N ASP A 160 -1.33 -10.07 -20.85
CA ASP A 160 0.02 -9.51 -20.89
C ASP A 160 0.02 -7.96 -21.00
N PRO A 161 -0.23 -7.25 -19.89
CA PRO A 161 -0.23 -5.78 -19.89
C PRO A 161 1.18 -5.18 -20.03
N LEU A 162 2.23 -5.96 -19.76
CA LEU A 162 3.60 -5.44 -19.70
C LEU A 162 4.17 -5.09 -21.07
N GLN A 163 3.67 -5.67 -22.16
CA GLN A 163 4.07 -5.24 -23.52
C GLN A 163 3.80 -3.75 -23.77
N THR A 164 2.75 -3.20 -23.16
CA THR A 164 2.40 -1.77 -23.26
C THR A 164 3.00 -0.97 -22.11
N VAL A 165 2.94 -1.50 -20.88
CA VAL A 165 3.32 -0.77 -19.66
C VAL A 165 4.84 -0.63 -19.50
N ALA A 166 5.61 -1.70 -19.75
CA ALA A 166 7.05 -1.71 -19.52
C ALA A 166 7.82 -0.65 -20.34
N PRO A 167 7.55 -0.45 -21.64
CA PRO A 167 8.20 0.62 -22.41
C PRO A 167 7.88 2.03 -21.89
N ILE A 168 6.65 2.26 -21.42
CA ILE A 168 6.26 3.56 -20.83
C ILE A 168 7.03 3.79 -19.54
N VAL A 169 7.13 2.76 -18.70
CA VAL A 169 7.85 2.82 -17.43
C VAL A 169 9.32 3.10 -17.64
N GLN A 170 9.94 2.42 -18.61
CA GLN A 170 11.32 2.65 -18.99
C GLN A 170 11.56 4.11 -19.41
N ALA A 171 10.69 4.65 -20.27
CA ALA A 171 10.80 6.03 -20.74
C ALA A 171 10.66 7.03 -19.59
N GLU A 172 9.75 6.79 -18.64
CA GLU A 172 9.54 7.70 -17.51
C GLU A 172 10.70 7.64 -16.51
N LEU A 173 11.22 6.45 -16.20
CA LEU A 173 12.40 6.32 -15.35
C LEU A 173 13.63 7.01 -15.97
N GLN A 174 13.81 6.91 -17.29
CA GLN A 174 14.88 7.62 -17.99
C GLN A 174 14.75 9.14 -17.87
N LYS A 175 13.53 9.68 -17.93
CA LYS A 175 13.28 11.11 -17.71
C LYS A 175 13.59 11.53 -16.28
N GLN A 176 13.24 10.71 -15.29
CA GLN A 176 13.53 10.99 -13.88
C GLN A 176 15.05 11.01 -13.59
N GLN A 177 15.82 10.26 -14.37
CA GLN A 177 17.29 10.26 -14.30
C GLN A 177 17.94 11.38 -15.12
N ALA A 178 17.18 12.13 -15.92
CA ALA A 178 17.73 13.16 -16.76
C ALA A 178 18.37 14.26 -15.87
N PRO A 179 19.61 14.69 -16.18
CA PRO A 179 20.23 15.81 -15.46
C PRO A 179 19.34 17.06 -15.51
N PRO A 180 19.38 17.92 -14.47
CA PRO A 180 18.71 19.21 -14.53
C PRO A 180 19.12 19.99 -15.79
N PRO A 181 18.22 20.76 -16.42
CA PRO A 181 18.55 21.50 -17.63
C PRO A 181 19.76 22.40 -17.41
N ALA A 182 20.69 22.40 -18.37
CA ALA A 182 21.88 23.24 -18.38
C ALA A 182 21.45 24.72 -18.42
N GLY A 183 21.36 25.34 -17.26
CA GLY A 183 20.82 26.69 -17.09
C GLY A 183 20.59 27.11 -15.64
N ALA A 184 20.67 26.19 -14.67
CA ALA A 184 20.79 26.58 -13.27
C ALA A 184 22.07 27.42 -13.08
N PRO A 185 22.02 28.60 -12.43
CA PRO A 185 23.19 29.45 -12.25
C PRO A 185 24.21 28.68 -11.40
N THR A 186 25.28 28.23 -12.04
CA THR A 186 26.49 27.78 -11.35
C THR A 186 27.01 28.93 -10.51
N PRO A 187 27.36 28.71 -9.23
CA PRO A 187 28.18 29.67 -8.47
C PRO A 187 29.40 30.06 -9.31
N SER A 188 29.72 31.35 -9.33
CA SER A 188 30.82 31.92 -10.11
C SER A 188 32.11 31.10 -9.94
N PRO A 189 32.87 30.80 -11.02
CA PRO A 189 34.09 30.02 -10.91
C PRO A 189 35.13 30.71 -10.02
N GLN A 190 35.57 30.03 -8.97
CA GLN A 190 36.78 30.42 -8.23
C GLN A 190 38.01 30.06 -9.09
N PRO A 191 38.99 30.98 -9.29
CA PRO A 191 40.16 30.69 -10.11
C PRO A 191 40.96 29.51 -9.56
N GLY A 192 41.06 28.41 -10.32
CA GLY A 192 41.96 27.28 -10.01
C GLY A 192 41.32 25.90 -9.82
N GLN A 193 40.00 25.74 -9.91
CA GLN A 193 39.37 24.40 -9.86
C GLN A 193 39.10 23.82 -11.27
N PRO A 194 39.55 22.59 -11.57
CA PRO A 194 39.15 21.88 -12.78
C PRO A 194 37.63 21.67 -12.79
N VAL A 195 36.95 22.17 -13.82
CA VAL A 195 35.51 21.97 -14.00
C VAL A 195 35.30 20.57 -14.61
N THR A 196 35.09 19.55 -13.78
CA THR A 196 34.54 18.27 -14.26
C THR A 196 33.07 18.48 -14.57
N THR A 197 32.75 18.77 -15.84
CA THR A 197 31.38 18.94 -16.33
C THR A 197 30.69 17.62 -16.72
N THR A 198 31.26 16.46 -16.38
CA THR A 198 30.65 15.17 -16.74
C THR A 198 29.31 15.02 -15.99
N PRO A 199 28.16 15.03 -16.69
CA PRO A 199 26.88 14.77 -16.07
C PRO A 199 26.93 13.38 -15.41
N PRO A 200 26.36 13.19 -14.21
CA PRO A 200 26.27 11.86 -13.63
C PRO A 200 25.57 10.94 -14.63
N ALA A 201 26.22 9.82 -14.97
CA ALA A 201 25.66 8.84 -15.89
C ALA A 201 24.35 8.28 -15.32
N ALA A 202 23.32 8.17 -16.16
CA ALA A 202 22.06 7.56 -15.78
C ALA A 202 22.31 6.11 -15.30
N SER A 203 21.68 5.72 -14.18
CA SER A 203 21.82 4.35 -13.68
C SER A 203 21.13 3.37 -14.62
N PRO A 204 21.73 2.20 -14.92
CA PRO A 204 21.11 1.23 -15.81
C PRO A 204 19.80 0.71 -15.22
N ILE A 205 18.74 0.67 -16.03
CA ILE A 205 17.46 0.08 -15.65
C ILE A 205 17.55 -1.43 -15.85
N ALA A 206 17.15 -2.21 -14.84
CA ALA A 206 17.18 -3.67 -14.90
C ALA A 206 16.09 -4.22 -15.85
N GLN A 207 16.47 -4.55 -17.09
CA GLN A 207 15.52 -4.97 -18.13
C GLN A 207 14.70 -6.22 -17.77
N ALA A 208 15.32 -7.22 -17.13
CA ALA A 208 14.60 -8.42 -16.68
C ALA A 208 13.56 -8.11 -15.60
N ALA A 209 13.87 -7.16 -14.72
CA ALA A 209 12.95 -6.71 -13.67
C ALA A 209 11.80 -5.87 -14.25
N LEU A 210 12.05 -5.11 -15.32
CA LEU A 210 11.05 -4.29 -15.99
C LEU A 210 9.92 -5.12 -16.62
N TYR A 211 10.19 -6.34 -17.08
CA TYR A 211 9.18 -7.24 -17.66
C TYR A 211 8.70 -8.32 -16.67
N ASN A 212 8.97 -8.15 -15.38
CA ASN A 212 8.50 -9.06 -14.34
C ASN A 212 7.24 -8.51 -13.66
N PRO A 213 6.07 -9.16 -13.79
CA PRO A 213 4.82 -8.68 -13.18
C PRO A 213 4.87 -8.59 -11.66
N ALA A 214 5.73 -9.39 -11.00
CA ALA A 214 5.90 -9.33 -9.54
C ALA A 214 6.39 -7.97 -9.03
N ASN A 215 6.99 -7.14 -9.90
CA ASN A 215 7.47 -5.80 -9.54
C ASN A 215 6.39 -4.71 -9.66
N TYR A 216 5.19 -5.05 -10.14
CA TYR A 216 4.09 -4.10 -10.40
C TYR A 216 2.93 -4.23 -9.40
N GLN A 217 3.13 -5.00 -8.33
CA GLN A 217 2.11 -5.26 -7.32
C GLN A 217 1.73 -4.01 -6.51
N ASN A 218 2.63 -3.04 -6.42
CA ASN A 218 2.39 -1.78 -5.75
C ASN A 218 1.96 -0.73 -6.77
N PHE A 219 0.66 -0.46 -6.81
CA PHE A 219 0.09 0.53 -7.72
C PHE A 219 -1.04 1.33 -7.08
N ALA A 220 -1.35 2.47 -7.67
CA ALA A 220 -2.53 3.27 -7.35
C ALA A 220 -3.26 3.69 -8.62
N VAL A 221 -4.56 3.42 -8.66
CA VAL A 221 -5.43 3.88 -9.75
C VAL A 221 -5.85 5.32 -9.47
N VAL A 222 -5.48 6.23 -10.38
CA VAL A 222 -5.81 7.66 -10.32
C VAL A 222 -6.52 8.09 -11.59
N ASN A 223 -7.11 9.28 -11.60
CA ASN A 223 -7.81 9.79 -12.78
C ASN A 223 -6.90 9.84 -14.02
N ASP A 224 -5.65 10.24 -13.86
CA ASP A 224 -4.71 10.38 -14.98
C ASP A 224 -4.10 9.05 -15.46
N GLY A 225 -4.35 7.93 -14.78
CA GLY A 225 -3.78 6.63 -15.12
C GLY A 225 -3.54 5.71 -13.94
N VAL A 226 -2.44 4.98 -13.98
CA VAL A 226 -2.01 4.11 -12.88
C VAL A 226 -0.59 4.49 -12.48
N ILE A 227 -0.38 4.79 -11.20
CA ILE A 227 0.94 5.02 -10.64
C ILE A 227 1.48 3.69 -10.16
N PHE A 228 2.65 3.27 -10.65
CA PHE A 228 3.38 2.11 -10.13
C PHE A 228 4.49 2.57 -9.21
N PHE A 229 4.71 1.83 -8.12
CA PHE A 229 5.72 2.10 -7.11
C PHE A 229 6.71 0.94 -7.08
N PHE A 230 7.99 1.25 -7.24
CA PHE A 230 9.08 0.28 -7.31
C PHE A 230 9.97 0.41 -6.09
N ASP A 231 10.18 -0.72 -5.43
CA ASP A 231 11.05 -0.80 -4.26
C ASP A 231 12.50 -0.46 -4.62
N GLN A 232 13.23 0.07 -3.64
CA GLN A 232 14.65 0.34 -3.77
C GLN A 232 15.42 -0.91 -4.24
N GLY A 233 16.21 -0.78 -5.30
CA GLY A 233 17.00 -1.87 -5.87
C GLY A 233 16.25 -2.76 -6.87
N THR A 234 14.96 -2.53 -7.11
CA THR A 234 14.19 -3.33 -8.08
C THR A 234 14.47 -2.93 -9.52
N LEU A 235 14.17 -1.67 -9.88
CA LEU A 235 14.45 -1.11 -11.21
C LEU A 235 15.61 -0.14 -11.20
N LEU A 236 15.75 0.61 -10.10
CA LEU A 236 16.77 1.62 -9.87
C LEU A 236 17.40 1.41 -8.48
N PRO A 237 18.60 1.97 -8.23
CA PRO A 237 19.22 1.92 -6.90
C PRO A 237 18.36 2.57 -5.80
N GLY A 238 17.54 3.56 -6.14
CA GLY A 238 16.57 4.21 -5.26
C GLY A 238 15.15 3.69 -5.51
N ALA A 239 14.27 3.89 -4.53
CA ALA A 239 12.83 3.67 -4.72
C ALA A 239 12.28 4.67 -5.75
N ALA A 240 11.34 4.25 -6.59
CA ALA A 240 10.83 5.06 -7.69
C ALA A 240 9.32 4.93 -7.83
N GLN A 241 8.69 5.94 -8.41
CA GLN A 241 7.27 5.89 -8.77
C GLN A 241 7.08 6.39 -10.20
N VAL A 242 6.16 5.78 -10.95
CA VAL A 242 5.93 6.09 -12.36
C VAL A 242 4.44 6.13 -12.65
N LEU A 243 3.98 7.24 -13.20
CA LEU A 243 2.62 7.36 -13.74
C LEU A 243 2.58 6.80 -15.17
N VAL A 244 1.78 5.77 -15.38
CA VAL A 244 1.42 5.27 -16.71
C VAL A 244 0.11 5.96 -17.13
N PRO A 245 0.11 6.77 -18.19
CA PRO A 245 -1.04 7.57 -18.57
C PRO A 245 -2.25 6.71 -18.94
N ARG A 246 -3.45 7.11 -18.47
CA ARG A 246 -4.70 6.40 -18.76
C ARG A 246 -4.93 6.24 -20.25
N SER A 247 -4.62 7.25 -21.06
CA SER A 247 -4.78 7.19 -22.52
C SER A 247 -4.05 6.02 -23.21
N ALA A 248 -2.98 5.50 -22.60
CA ALA A 248 -2.24 4.36 -23.13
C ALA A 248 -2.79 3.00 -22.66
N ILE A 249 -3.53 2.95 -21.56
CA ILE A 249 -3.92 1.71 -20.87
C ILE A 249 -5.42 1.56 -20.63
N ASP A 250 -6.23 2.59 -20.90
CA ASP A 250 -7.69 2.59 -20.70
C ASP A 250 -8.39 1.34 -21.24
N PRO A 251 -8.15 0.89 -22.49
CA PRO A 251 -8.81 -0.32 -23.01
C PRO A 251 -8.38 -1.62 -22.30
N MET A 252 -7.29 -1.59 -21.54
CA MET A 252 -6.74 -2.74 -20.82
C MET A 252 -7.24 -2.80 -19.37
N LEU A 253 -7.83 -1.73 -18.82
CA LEU A 253 -8.30 -1.66 -17.43
C LEU A 253 -9.64 -2.40 -17.22
N ALA A 254 -9.78 -2.99 -16.02
CA ALA A 254 -10.87 -3.90 -15.66
C ALA A 254 -12.18 -3.31 -15.13
#